data_AF-A0A2R6C579-F1
#
_entry.id   AF-A0A2R6C579-F1
#
_cell.length_a   1.000
_cell.length_b   1.000
_cell.length_c   1.000
_cell.angle_alpha   90.00
_cell.angle_beta   90.00
_cell.angle_gamma   90.00
#
_symmetry.space_group_name_H-M   'P 1'
#
loop_
_entity.id
_entity.type
_entity.pdbx_description
1 polymer ?
#
loop_
_entity_poly.entity_id
_entity_poly.type
_entity_poly.pdbx_seq_one_letter_code
_entity_poly.pdbx_strand_id
1 'polypeptide(L)'
;MSLRILDRPFARHILTKLRARETDQVNFRKNLVRLGRIIGYEIADSLECSEVTVETPLGKARGVLISELDHVVIVNILRAATPLVEGLLKAFPSARQGVVVAKRRESVSSRPQ
;
A
#
# COMPACT_ATOMS: atom_id res chain seq x y z
N MET A 1 9.37 17.03 7.33
CA MET A 1 8.48 16.12 6.59
C MET A 1 9.36 15.22 5.73
N SER A 2 9.37 13.91 5.97
CA SER A 2 10.17 12.96 5.18
C SER A 2 9.40 12.51 3.94
N LEU A 3 10.00 12.67 2.76
CA LEU A 3 9.46 12.15 1.49
C LEU A 3 10.24 10.89 1.10
N ARG A 4 9.55 9.78 0.88
CA ARG A 4 10.13 8.57 0.27
C ARG A 4 9.60 8.39 -1.15
N ILE A 5 10.51 8.25 -2.12
CA ILE A 5 10.19 7.97 -3.51
C ILE A 5 10.46 6.50 -3.78
N LEU A 6 9.42 5.73 -4.10
CA LEU A 6 9.52 4.32 -4.47
C LEU A 6 10.01 4.20 -5.92
N ASP A 7 11.33 4.15 -6.12
CA ASP A 7 11.95 4.07 -7.45
C ASP A 7 12.44 2.66 -7.82
N ARG A 8 11.60 1.64 -7.58
CA ARG A 8 11.90 0.25 -7.97
C ARG A 8 11.43 -0.02 -9.40
N PRO A 9 12.20 -0.71 -10.27
CA PRO A 9 11.82 -0.96 -11.67
C PRO A 9 10.42 -1.57 -11.83
N PHE A 10 10.07 -2.51 -10.95
CA PHE A 10 8.76 -3.17 -10.99
C PHE A 10 7.60 -2.24 -10.61
N ALA A 11 7.79 -1.36 -9.62
CA ALA A 11 6.80 -0.35 -9.26
C ALA A 11 6.59 0.65 -10.41
N ARG A 12 7.67 1.10 -11.06
CA ARG A 12 7.61 1.96 -12.25
C ARG A 12 6.88 1.28 -13.41
N HIS A 13 7.15 0.00 -13.68
CA HIS A 13 6.44 -0.77 -14.70
C HIS A 13 4.93 -0.81 -14.46
N ILE A 14 4.50 -1.03 -13.21
CA ILE A 14 3.09 -1.00 -12.83
C ILE A 14 2.51 0.40 -13.01
N LEU A 15 3.26 1.44 -12.61
CA LEU A 15 2.84 2.84 -12.79
C LEU A 15 2.66 3.18 -14.27
N THR A 16 3.54 2.71 -15.16
CA THR A 16 3.40 2.87 -16.61
C THR A 16 2.08 2.27 -17.10
N LYS A 17 1.73 1.05 -16.66
CA LYS A 17 0.44 0.43 -17.01
C LYS A 17 -0.75 1.21 -16.45
N LEU A 18 -0.66 1.75 -15.24
CA LEU A 18 -1.73 2.58 -14.66
C LEU A 18 -1.93 3.89 -15.40
N ARG A 19 -0.90 4.42 -16.06
CA ARG A 19 -0.96 5.65 -16.87
C ARG A 19 -1.42 5.42 -18.31
N ALA A 20 -1.26 4.21 -18.84
CA ALA A 20 -1.67 3.87 -20.19
C ALA A 20 -3.19 3.98 -20.35
N ARG A 21 -3.66 4.67 -21.40
CA ARG A 21 -5.09 4.91 -21.67
C ARG A 21 -5.81 3.63 -22.06
N GLU A 22 -5.07 2.69 -22.63
CA GLU A 22 -5.52 1.41 -23.14
C GLU A 22 -5.77 0.38 -22.03
N THR A 23 -5.33 0.67 -20.80
CA THR A 23 -5.53 -0.20 -19.65
C THR A 23 -7.00 -0.24 -19.26
N ASP A 24 -7.63 -1.40 -19.48
CA ASP A 24 -9.01 -1.61 -19.06
C ASP A 24 -9.19 -1.55 -17.53
N GLN A 25 -10.45 -1.40 -17.11
CA GLN A 25 -10.81 -1.23 -15.71
C GLN A 25 -10.38 -2.43 -14.82
N VAL A 26 -10.40 -3.66 -15.35
CA VAL A 26 -10.03 -4.86 -14.59
C VAL A 26 -8.53 -4.86 -14.33
N ASN A 27 -7.73 -4.62 -15.36
CA ASN A 27 -6.29 -4.53 -15.30
C ASN A 27 -5.83 -3.33 -14.46
N PHE A 28 -6.53 -2.20 -14.53
CA PHE A 28 -6.28 -1.04 -13.67
C PHE A 28 -6.41 -1.40 -12.18
N ARG A 29 -7.53 -2.03 -11.79
CA ARG A 29 -7.74 -2.48 -10.40
C ARG A 29 -6.67 -3.48 -9.97
N LYS A 30 -6.36 -4.48 -10.79
CA LYS A 30 -5.32 -5.48 -10.50
C LYS A 30 -3.94 -4.85 -10.29
N ASN A 31 -3.60 -3.86 -11.12
CA ASN A 31 -2.33 -3.14 -11.03
C ASN A 31 -2.27 -2.25 -9.77
N LEU A 32 -3.39 -1.61 -9.37
CA LEU A 32 -3.47 -0.88 -8.11
C LEU A 32 -3.27 -1.79 -6.89
N VAL A 33 -3.89 -2.97 -6.86
CA VAL A 33 -3.69 -3.96 -5.79
C VAL A 33 -2.22 -4.37 -5.69
N ARG A 34 -1.58 -4.65 -6.83
CA ARG A 34 -0.14 -4.98 -6.88
C ARG A 34 0.71 -3.84 -6.35
N LEU A 35 0.43 -2.60 -6.76
CA LEU A 35 1.16 -1.43 -6.32
C LEU A 35 0.98 -1.19 -4.82
N GLY A 36 -0.25 -1.33 -4.30
CA GLY A 36 -0.54 -1.21 -2.86
C GLY A 36 0.27 -2.19 -2.03
N ARG A 37 0.43 -3.42 -2.51
CA ARG A 37 1.27 -4.42 -1.81
C ARG A 37 2.75 -4.04 -1.79
N ILE A 38 3.29 -3.53 -2.90
CA ILE A 38 4.68 -3.07 -2.97
C ILE A 38 4.91 -1.88 -2.03
N ILE A 39 3.98 -0.91 -2.02
CA ILE A 39 4.02 0.23 -1.11
C ILE A 39 3.98 -0.27 0.35
N GLY A 40 3.14 -1.25 0.64
CA GLY A 40 3.05 -1.85 1.97
C GLY A 40 4.37 -2.46 2.45
N TYR A 41 5.09 -3.19 1.59
CA TYR A 41 6.41 -3.71 1.92
C TYR A 41 7.44 -2.61 2.18
N GLU A 42 7.45 -1.55 1.37
CA GLU A 42 8.36 -0.42 1.57
C GLU A 42 8.06 0.36 2.87
N ILE A 43 6.78 0.40 3.30
CA ILE A 43 6.39 0.94 4.60
C ILE A 43 6.87 0.03 5.73
N ALA A 44 6.74 -1.29 5.58
CA ALA A 44 7.16 -2.25 6.61
C ALA A 44 8.66 -2.13 6.92
N ASP A 45 9.50 -1.87 5.92
CA ASP A 45 10.94 -1.62 6.08
C ASP A 45 11.27 -0.35 6.87
N SER A 46 10.29 0.51 7.16
CA SER A 46 10.45 1.70 7.99
C SER A 46 9.98 1.55 9.43
N LEU A 47 9.38 0.40 9.77
CA LEU A 47 8.91 0.11 11.12
C LEU A 47 10.05 -0.36 12.02
N GLU A 48 9.87 -0.21 13.34
CA GLU A 48 10.86 -0.65 14.30
C GLU A 48 10.93 -2.19 14.39
N CYS A 49 12.16 -2.70 14.34
CA CYS A 49 12.49 -4.12 14.38
C CYS A 49 13.29 -4.43 15.65
N SER A 50 13.03 -5.59 16.26
CA SER A 50 13.79 -6.12 17.38
C SER A 50 14.35 -7.51 17.07
N GLU A 51 15.55 -7.82 17.59
CA GLU A 51 16.06 -9.19 17.56
C GLU A 51 15.35 -10.03 18.63
N VAL A 52 14.93 -11.23 18.23
CA VAL A 52 14.30 -12.20 19.14
C VAL A 52 14.97 -13.56 18.99
N THR A 53 14.99 -14.34 20.06
CA THR A 53 15.41 -15.75 20.00
C THR A 53 14.18 -16.64 19.96
N VAL A 54 14.12 -17.53 18.98
CA VAL A 54 13.02 -18.49 18.80
C VAL A 54 13.54 -19.92 18.88
N GLU A 55 12.69 -20.82 19.36
CA GLU A 55 12.97 -22.26 19.36
C GLU A 55 12.48 -22.85 18.03
N THR A 56 13.40 -23.46 17.28
CA THR A 56 13.08 -24.20 16.06
C THR A 56 13.14 -25.70 16.32
N PRO A 57 12.60 -26.57 15.45
CA PRO A 57 12.74 -28.02 15.61
C PRO A 57 14.20 -28.54 15.72
N LEU A 58 15.19 -27.73 15.31
CA LEU A 58 16.62 -28.07 15.35
C LEU A 58 17.39 -27.28 16.43
N GLY A 59 16.71 -26.52 17.30
CA GLY A 59 17.29 -25.73 18.37
C GLY A 59 17.05 -24.22 18.25
N LYS A 60 17.76 -23.42 19.05
CA LYS A 60 17.57 -21.95 19.12
C LYS A 60 18.16 -21.21 17.93
N ALA A 61 17.41 -20.24 17.41
CA ALA A 61 17.84 -19.35 16.33
C ALA A 61 17.47 -17.89 16.62
N ARG A 62 18.25 -16.95 16.08
CA ARG A 62 17.91 -15.53 16.09
C ARG A 62 16.97 -15.20 14.93
N GLY A 63 15.97 -14.39 15.20
CA GLY A 63 15.02 -13.86 14.23
C GLY A 63 14.75 -12.37 14.44
N VAL A 64 13.89 -11.81 13.58
CA VAL A 64 13.48 -10.41 13.64
C VAL A 64 11.98 -10.35 13.91
N LEU A 65 11.59 -9.52 14.87
CA LEU A 65 10.20 -9.21 15.18
C LEU A 65 9.92 -7.74 14.88
N ILE A 66 8.85 -7.48 14.12
CA ILE A 66 8.35 -6.12 13.86
C ILE A 66 7.13 -5.89 14.76
N SER A 67 7.34 -5.26 15.92
CA SER A 67 6.32 -5.12 16.96
C SER A 67 5.13 -4.25 16.54
N GLU A 68 5.33 -3.34 15.59
CA GLU A 68 4.31 -2.37 15.17
C GLU A 68 3.31 -2.92 14.14
N LEU A 69 3.54 -4.11 13.56
CA LEU A 69 2.67 -4.67 12.52
C LEU A 69 1.21 -4.82 12.96
N ASP A 70 0.99 -5.17 14.23
CA ASP A 70 -0.35 -5.36 14.79
C ASP A 70 -1.04 -4.05 15.20
N HIS A 71 -0.35 -2.93 15.12
CA HIS A 71 -0.87 -1.61 15.50
C HIS A 71 -1.26 -0.73 14.32
N VAL A 72 -1.07 -1.22 13.09
CA VAL A 72 -1.38 -0.49 11.86
C VAL A 72 -2.90 -0.25 11.71
N VAL A 73 -3.26 0.99 11.33
CA VAL A 73 -4.62 1.37 10.93
C VAL A 73 -4.57 1.95 9.52
N ILE A 74 -5.29 1.34 8.59
CA ILE A 74 -5.40 1.80 7.21
C ILE A 74 -6.71 2.55 7.04
N VAL A 75 -6.64 3.85 6.72
CA VAL A 75 -7.82 4.69 6.47
C VAL A 75 -8.04 4.85 4.97
N ASN A 76 -9.14 4.30 4.47
CA ASN A 76 -9.53 4.42 3.06
C ASN A 76 -10.32 5.71 2.82
N ILE A 77 -9.85 6.57 1.91
CA ILE A 77 -10.66 7.66 1.39
C ILE A 77 -11.56 7.11 0.28
N LEU A 78 -12.88 7.11 0.50
CA LEU A 78 -13.80 6.44 -0.43
C LEU A 78 -13.68 6.90 -1.88
N ARG A 79 -14.15 5.98 -2.75
CA ARG A 79 -14.14 5.93 -4.21
C ARG A 79 -13.01 5.06 -4.75
N ALA A 80 -12.04 5.64 -5.46
CA ALA A 80 -11.09 4.87 -6.27
C ALA A 80 -9.95 4.19 -5.48
N ALA A 81 -9.82 4.46 -4.18
CA ALA A 81 -8.71 3.95 -3.37
C ALA A 81 -8.89 2.51 -2.87
N THR A 82 -10.07 1.90 -3.02
CA THR A 82 -10.35 0.53 -2.54
C THR A 82 -9.37 -0.53 -3.04
N PRO A 83 -9.01 -0.60 -4.33
CA PRO A 83 -8.03 -1.61 -4.80
C PRO A 83 -6.63 -1.39 -4.23
N LEU A 84 -6.24 -0.13 -3.98
CA LEU A 84 -4.94 0.17 -3.36
C LEU A 84 -4.91 -0.31 -1.90
N VAL A 85 -5.98 -0.04 -1.15
CA VAL A 85 -6.15 -0.48 0.24
C VAL A 85 -6.17 -2.00 0.34
N GLU A 86 -6.81 -2.70 -0.60
CA GLU A 86 -6.74 -4.17 -0.69
C GLU A 86 -5.29 -4.66 -0.81
N GLY A 87 -4.46 -3.98 -1.59
CA GLY A 87 -3.03 -4.26 -1.69
C GLY A 87 -2.28 -4.07 -0.37
N LEU A 88 -2.58 -2.99 0.35
CA LEU A 88 -1.98 -2.68 1.66
C LEU A 88 -2.38 -3.68 2.73
N LEU A 89 -3.65 -4.10 2.77
CA LEU A 89 -4.13 -5.14 3.71
C LEU A 89 -3.45 -6.50 3.47
N LYS A 90 -2.99 -6.78 2.25
CA LYS A 90 -2.18 -7.98 1.96
C LYS A 90 -0.73 -7.87 2.47
N ALA A 91 -0.24 -6.65 2.69
CA ALA A 91 1.07 -6.41 3.31
C ALA A 91 0.96 -6.36 4.84
N PHE A 92 -0.16 -5.87 5.37
CA PHE A 92 -0.45 -5.79 6.81
C PHE A 92 -1.74 -6.56 7.16
N PRO A 93 -1.70 -7.89 7.29
CA PRO A 93 -2.91 -8.70 7.49
C PRO A 93 -3.68 -8.37 8.78
N SER A 94 -2.96 -8.00 9.85
CA SER A 94 -3.54 -7.62 11.14
C SER A 94 -4.09 -6.18 11.18
N ALA A 95 -3.90 -5.38 10.12
CA ALA A 95 -4.25 -3.96 10.15
C ALA A 95 -5.75 -3.75 10.30
N ARG A 96 -6.12 -2.81 11.18
CA ARG A 96 -7.51 -2.33 11.29
C ARG A 96 -7.83 -1.42 10.10
N GLN A 97 -9.05 -1.49 9.59
CA GLN A 97 -9.47 -0.67 8.45
C GLN A 97 -10.54 0.36 8.86
N GLY A 98 -10.27 1.64 8.58
CA GLY A 98 -11.22 2.74 8.69
C GLY A 98 -11.61 3.26 7.31
N VAL A 99 -12.75 3.96 7.24
CA VAL A 99 -13.25 4.55 6.00
C VAL A 99 -13.68 5.99 6.25
N VAL A 100 -13.21 6.91 5.41
CA VAL A 100 -13.59 8.32 5.43
C VAL A 100 -14.11 8.73 4.07
N VAL A 101 -15.22 9.47 4.05
CA VAL A 101 -15.82 10.00 2.83
C VAL A 101 -15.39 11.44 2.65
N ALA A 102 -14.68 11.73 1.56
CA ALA A 102 -14.31 13.07 1.18
C ALA A 102 -14.59 13.29 -0.31
N LYS A 103 -15.10 14.48 -0.64
CA LYS A 103 -15.34 14.90 -2.02
C LYS A 103 -14.71 16.26 -2.23
N ARG A 104 -13.86 16.37 -3.25
CA ARG A 104 -13.34 17.65 -3.71
C ARG A 104 -14.49 18.44 -4.37
N ARG A 105 -14.66 19.71 -3.99
CA ARG A 105 -15.50 20.64 -4.75
C ARG A 105 -14.73 20.99 -6.02
N GLU A 106 -15.13 20.40 -7.14
CA GLU A 106 -14.60 20.76 -8.45
C GLU A 106 -15.22 22.10 -8.85
N SER A 107 -14.42 23.17 -8.93
CA SER A 107 -14.83 24.40 -9.60
C SER A 107 -14.70 24.14 -11.09
N VAL A 108 -15.83 23.91 -11.76
CA VAL A 108 -15.85 23.88 -13.22
C VAL A 108 -15.57 25.31 -13.69
N SER A 109 -14.35 25.60 -14.15
CA SER A 109 -14.14 26.73 -15.03
C SER A 109 -14.89 26.38 -16.32
N SER A 110 -16.10 26.89 -16.47
CA SER A 110 -16.87 26.80 -17.71
C SER A 110 -16.05 27.46 -18.82
N ARG A 111 -15.33 26.67 -19.61
CA ARG A 111 -14.91 27.13 -20.94
C ARG A 111 -16.17 27.06 -21.81
N PRO A 112 -16.66 28.19 -22.35
CA PRO A 112 -17.71 28.13 -23.37
C PRO A 112 -17.12 27.39 -24.58
N GLN A 113 -17.80 26.32 -25.01
CA GLN A 113 -17.73 25.84 -26.38
C GLN A 113 -18.81 26.56 -27.17
#